data_AF-A0AAW7KDB2-F1
#
_entry.id   AF-A0AAW7KDB2-F1
#
_cell.length_a   1.000
_cell.length_b   1.000
_cell.length_c   1.000
_cell.angle_alpha   90.00
_cell.angle_beta   90.00
_cell.angle_gamma   90.00
#
_symmetry.space_group_name_H-M   'P 1'
#
loop_
_entity.id
_entity.type
_entity.pdbx_description
1 polymer ?
#
loop_
_entity_poly.entity_id
_entity_poly.type
_entity_poly.pdbx_seq_one_letter_code
_entity_poly.pdbx_strand_id
1 'polypeptide(L)' 'MIYIKNFVHDFDSSTITFEVEREGVTNHVETRDTGYGTTSTDINDFTEDWSDSEYNQLEEFLRGCQEIVHSFYH' A
#
# COMPACT_ATOMS: atom_id res chain seq x y z
N MET A 1 2.82 -14.38 -8.34
CA MET A 1 1.50 -13.72 -8.50
C MET A 1 1.09 -13.20 -7.13
N ILE A 2 0.77 -11.91 -7.05
CA ILE A 2 0.41 -11.24 -5.80
C ILE A 2 -1.11 -11.12 -5.68
N TYR A 3 -1.61 -11.10 -4.45
CA TYR A 3 -3.02 -10.89 -4.16
C TYR A 3 -3.19 -9.77 -3.15
N ILE A 4 -3.98 -8.76 -3.50
CA ILE A 4 -4.41 -7.72 -2.56
C ILE A 4 -5.66 -8.20 -1.83
N LYS A 5 -5.65 -8.11 -0.51
CA LYS A 5 -6.76 -8.53 0.37
C LYS A 5 -7.04 -7.46 1.42
N ASN A 6 -8.20 -7.57 2.07
CA ASN A 6 -8.58 -6.74 3.20
C ASN A 6 -8.35 -5.23 2.99
N PHE A 7 -8.67 -4.74 1.78
CA PHE A 7 -8.54 -3.34 1.43
C PHE A 7 -9.58 -2.51 2.19
N VAL A 8 -9.10 -1.56 2.99
CA VAL A 8 -9.93 -0.67 3.82
C VAL A 8 -9.44 0.75 3.62
N HIS A 9 -10.35 1.68 3.33
CA HIS A 9 -10.12 3.12 3.40
C HIS A 9 -10.91 3.66 4.59
N ASP A 10 -10.21 4.11 5.62
CA ASP A 10 -10.78 4.72 6.81
C ASP A 10 -10.68 6.23 6.72
N PHE A 11 -11.86 6.87 6.66
CA PHE A 11 -11.95 8.31 6.50
C PHE A 11 -11.62 9.09 7.77
N ASP A 12 -11.90 8.52 8.94
CA ASP A 12 -11.71 9.20 10.21
C ASP A 12 -10.22 9.29 10.58
N SER A 13 -9.43 8.29 10.15
CA SER A 13 -7.99 8.23 10.38
C SER A 13 -7.15 8.66 9.17
N SER A 14 -7.79 9.02 8.05
CA SER A 14 -7.13 9.37 6.78
C SER A 14 -6.14 8.30 6.31
N THR A 15 -6.53 7.02 6.47
CA THR A 15 -5.67 5.87 6.17
C THR A 15 -6.28 4.93 5.15
N ILE A 16 -5.42 4.28 4.37
CA ILE A 16 -5.76 3.09 3.59
C ILE A 16 -4.86 1.95 4.08
N THR A 17 -5.46 0.82 4.42
CA THR A 17 -4.74 -0.40 4.81
C THR A 17 -5.13 -1.54 3.90
N PHE A 18 -4.19 -2.41 3.56
CA PHE A 18 -4.44 -3.65 2.85
C PHE A 18 -3.39 -4.71 3.16
N GLU A 19 -3.70 -5.94 2.78
CA GLU A 19 -2.78 -7.07 2.87
C GLU A 19 -2.30 -7.47 1.48
N VAL A 20 -1.02 -7.82 1.37
CA VAL A 20 -0.42 -8.38 0.16
C VAL A 20 0.01 -9.80 0.44
N GLU A 21 -0.61 -10.76 -0.24
CA GLU A 21 -0.23 -12.17 -0.17
C GLU A 21 0.56 -12.61 -1.41
N ARG A 22 1.73 -13.21 -1.19
CA ARG A 22 2.53 -13.90 -2.22
C ARG A 22 3.05 -15.21 -1.63
N GLU A 23 2.83 -16.32 -2.35
CA GLU A 23 3.32 -17.65 -1.96
C GLU A 23 2.96 -18.07 -0.52
N GLY A 24 1.81 -17.62 -0.01
CA GLY A 24 1.34 -17.91 1.34
C GLY A 24 1.92 -17.01 2.44
N VAL A 25 2.81 -16.07 2.09
CA VAL A 25 3.29 -15.01 2.99
C VAL A 25 2.38 -13.80 2.82
N THR A 26 1.88 -13.26 3.94
CA THR A 26 1.03 -12.07 3.97
C THR A 26 1.75 -10.92 4.67
N ASN A 27 1.81 -9.77 4.01
CA ASN A 27 2.36 -8.52 4.56
C ASN A 27 1.27 -7.46 4.66
N HIS A 28 1.30 -6.66 5.73
CA HIS A 28 0.38 -5.55 5.92
C HIS A 28 0.99 -4.26 5.37
N VAL A 29 0.20 -3.52 4.61
CA VAL A 29 0.58 -2.24 4.02
C VAL A 29 -0.39 -1.17 4.49
N GLU A 30 0.15 -0.06 4.95
CA GLU A 30 -0.60 1.14 5.34
C GLU A 30 -0.11 2.32 4.51
N THR A 31 -1.05 3.16 4.09
CA THR A 31 -0.82 4.51 3.58
C THR A 31 -1.64 5.46 4.44
N ARG A 32 -1.08 6.61 4.82
CA ARG A 32 -1.78 7.59 5.63
C ARG A 32 -1.41 9.02 5.28
N ASP A 33 -2.37 9.92 5.42
CA ASP A 33 -2.09 11.35 5.42
C ASP A 33 -1.56 11.77 6.80
N THR A 34 -0.63 12.73 6.79
CA THR A 34 -0.01 13.27 8.01
C THR A 34 -0.31 14.75 8.24
N GLY A 35 -1.12 15.37 7.36
CA GLY A 35 -1.34 16.81 7.29
C GLY A 35 -0.18 17.61 6.66
N TYR A 36 0.95 16.97 6.40
CA TYR A 36 2.13 17.54 5.73
C TYR A 36 2.49 16.78 4.44
N GLY A 37 1.69 15.76 4.09
CA GLY A 37 1.93 14.83 2.99
C GLY A 37 1.56 13.39 3.36
N THR A 38 1.79 12.48 2.42
CA THR A 38 1.44 11.06 2.55
C THR A 38 2.66 10.23 2.96
N THR A 39 2.46 9.29 3.88
CA THR A 39 3.47 8.28 4.26
C THR A 39 2.93 6.87 4.04
N SER A 40 3.79 5.93 3.69
CA SER A 40 3.41 4.54 3.42
C SER A 40 4.41 3.54 3.99
N THR A 41 3.97 2.30 4.22
CA THR A 41 4.85 1.16 4.50
C THR A 41 5.93 1.03 3.41
N ASP A 42 7.18 0.83 3.83
CA ASP A 42 8.26 0.51 2.90
C ASP A 42 8.08 -0.92 2.39
N ILE A 43 7.72 -1.06 1.12
CA ILE A 43 7.46 -2.37 0.52
C ILE A 43 8.77 -3.12 0.23
N ASN A 44 9.91 -2.42 0.16
CA ASN A 44 11.19 -3.07 -0.11
C ASN A 44 11.58 -4.08 0.97
N ASP A 45 11.07 -3.91 2.20
CA ASP A 45 11.30 -4.80 3.34
C ASP A 45 10.84 -6.24 3.09
N PHE A 46 9.89 -6.47 2.17
CA PHE A 46 9.34 -7.79 1.91
C PHE A 46 9.25 -8.16 0.41
N THR A 47 9.84 -7.34 -0.46
CA THR A 47 9.83 -7.55 -1.92
C THR A 47 11.22 -7.82 -2.53
N GLU A 48 12.27 -8.01 -1.71
CA GLU A 48 13.65 -8.18 -2.21
C GLU A 48 13.80 -9.35 -3.21
N ASP A 49 13.06 -10.44 -3.01
CA ASP A 49 13.09 -11.65 -3.85
C ASP A 49 11.98 -11.68 -4.92
N TRP A 50 11.22 -10.59 -5.06
CA TRP A 50 10.13 -10.53 -6.01
C TRP A 50 10.64 -10.26 -7.41
N SER A 51 9.88 -10.72 -8.41
CA SER A 51 10.18 -10.31 -9.78
C SER A 51 9.89 -8.82 -9.97
N ASP A 52 10.62 -8.16 -10.88
CA ASP A 52 10.38 -6.75 -11.24
C ASP A 52 8.91 -6.48 -11.58
N SER A 53 8.24 -7.43 -12.25
CA SER A 53 6.82 -7.31 -12.59
C SER A 53 5.91 -7.32 -11.37
N GLU A 54 6.20 -8.12 -10.35
CA GLU A 54 5.40 -8.19 -9.13
C GLU A 54 5.64 -6.97 -8.26
N TYR A 55 6.90 -6.54 -8.14
CA TYR A 55 7.28 -5.32 -7.46
C TYR A 55 6.59 -4.10 -8.08
N ASN A 56 6.70 -3.93 -9.41
CA ASN A 56 6.10 -2.80 -10.12
C ASN A 56 4.57 -2.77 -9.97
N GLN A 57 3.90 -3.93 -10.00
CA GLN A 57 2.46 -4.01 -9.77
C GLN A 57 2.07 -3.50 -8.37
N LEU A 58 2.83 -3.88 -7.33
CA LEU A 58 2.57 -3.39 -5.97
C LEU A 58 2.91 -1.91 -5.82
N GLU A 59 4.00 -1.44 -6.42
CA GLU A 59 4.39 -0.03 -6.39
C GLU A 59 3.33 0.86 -7.04
N GLU A 60 2.83 0.50 -8.22
CA GLU A 60 1.76 1.24 -8.91
C GLU A 60 0.47 1.27 -8.09
N PHE A 61 0.09 0.14 -7.49
CA PHE A 61 -1.09 0.07 -6.62
C PHE A 61 -0.94 0.97 -5.39
N LEU A 62 0.24 0.95 -4.74
CA LEU A 62 0.53 1.79 -3.59
C LEU A 62 0.51 3.28 -3.94
N ARG A 63 1.06 3.67 -5.09
CA ARG A 63 0.98 5.05 -5.60
C ARG A 63 -0.46 5.50 -5.78
N GLY A 64 -1.32 4.66 -6.35
CA GLY A 64 -2.75 4.94 -6.45
C GLY A 64 -3.41 5.16 -5.08
N CYS A 65 -3.05 4.36 -4.07
CA CYS A 65 -3.54 4.56 -2.70
C CYS A 65 -3.05 5.89 -2.11
N GLN A 66 -1.79 6.26 -2.34
CA GLN A 66 -1.22 7.52 -1.88
C GLN A 66 -1.94 8.72 -2.51
N GLU A 67 -2.26 8.66 -3.81
CA GLU A 67 -2.99 9.70 -4.53
C GLU A 67 -4.42 9.86 -3.99
N ILE A 68 -5.10 8.75 -3.67
CA ILE A 68 -6.43 8.78 -3.04
C ILE A 68 -6.34 9.51 -1.71
N VAL A 69 -5.46 9.07 -0.81
CA VAL A 69 -5.31 9.69 0.51
C VAL A 69 -4.91 11.16 0.40
N HIS A 70 -3.98 11.51 -0.49
CA HIS A 70 -3.62 12.90 -0.70
C HIS A 70 -4.82 13.74 -1.19
N SER A 71 -5.62 13.23 -2.12
CA SER A 71 -6.73 13.98 -2.71
C SER A 71 -7.92 14.21 -1.78
N PHE A 72 -8.10 13.36 -0.76
CA PHE A 72 -9.23 13.48 0.18
C PHE A 72 -8.93 14.34 1.41
N TYR A 73 -7.65 14.54 1.77
CA TYR A 73 -7.27 15.19 3.04
C TYR A 73 -6.33 16.40 2.91
N HIS A 74 -5.97 16.78 1.67
CA HIS A 74 -5.26 18.02 1.34
C HIS A 74 -6.12 18.94 0.45
#